data_AF-A0A7D5NE89-F1
#
_entry.id   AF-A0A7D5NE89-F1
#
_cell.length_a   1.000
_cell.length_b   1.000
_cell.length_c   1.000
_cell.angle_alpha   90.00
_cell.angle_beta   90.00
_cell.angle_gamma   90.00
#
_symmetry.space_group_name_H-M   'P 1'
#
loop_
_entity.id
_entity.type
_entity.pdbx_description
1 polymer ?
#
loop_
_entity_poly.entity_id
_entity_poly.type
_entity_poly.pdbx_seq_one_letter_code
_entity_poly.pdbx_strand_id
1 'polypeptide(L)'
;MSARSLLALTLVLGVCLSGCFSPNAAQEADIAARRSRLQTAEAMFQDRCKKAGVTIHRTAENVEGVFLMKLRPDRINFGEQFAMDDPYGRDLRGEGYLLTFLRGSYQAQTKGTPLPGAPPRLGYLYVEAVDPKDGKRYRYTGRIEEPWQFDKSYLKGYKRFVMERIDAPGPAPRYGITYDDISTREEREYWIAGSSLRVIDLKTQEVMAERIGYMIDRAQGSGAGGRSPWLFAADHACPSFAPRHGSTAQPYQTLDFAESVLKPKLEK
;
A
#
# COMPACT_ATOMS: atom_id res chain seq x y z
N MET A 1 83.80 -32.08 -40.34
CA MET A 1 83.97 -31.14 -41.46
C MET A 1 82.67 -31.04 -42.25
N SER A 2 81.95 -29.93 -42.11
CA SER A 2 81.30 -29.16 -43.17
C SER A 2 80.29 -28.23 -42.51
N ALA A 3 80.29 -26.98 -42.97
CA ALA A 3 79.72 -25.83 -42.30
C ALA A 3 78.57 -25.22 -43.12
N ARG A 4 77.80 -24.34 -42.46
CA ARG A 4 76.94 -23.28 -43.01
C ARG A 4 75.57 -23.79 -43.53
N SER A 5 74.42 -23.19 -43.25
CA SER A 5 74.11 -21.75 -43.15
C SER A 5 72.64 -21.53 -42.73
N LEU A 6 72.37 -20.39 -42.06
CA LEU A 6 71.14 -19.56 -42.08
C LEU A 6 69.80 -20.18 -41.60
N LEU A 7 68.81 -19.45 -41.09
CA LEU A 7 68.64 -18.17 -40.38
C LEU A 7 67.16 -18.20 -39.92
N ALA A 8 66.88 -17.62 -38.75
CA ALA A 8 65.58 -17.39 -38.12
C ALA A 8 64.31 -17.37 -39.00
N LEU A 9 63.23 -18.02 -38.52
CA LEU A 9 61.97 -17.33 -38.21
C LEU A 9 61.02 -18.26 -37.42
N THR A 10 60.95 -18.07 -36.10
CA THR A 10 59.81 -18.49 -35.28
C THR A 10 58.69 -17.47 -35.47
N LEU A 11 57.66 -17.80 -36.23
CA LEU A 11 56.41 -17.04 -36.25
C LEU A 11 55.32 -17.85 -35.54
N VAL A 12 55.04 -17.43 -34.31
CA VAL A 12 53.94 -17.89 -33.47
C VAL A 12 52.63 -17.45 -34.13
N LEU A 13 51.89 -18.39 -34.74
CA LEU A 13 50.48 -18.18 -35.08
C LEU A 13 49.62 -18.50 -33.86
N GLY A 14 49.69 -17.62 -32.86
CA GLY A 14 48.68 -17.54 -31.81
C GLY A 14 47.46 -16.85 -32.40
N VAL A 15 46.51 -17.62 -32.94
CA VAL A 15 45.20 -17.10 -33.31
C VAL A 15 44.49 -16.71 -32.02
N CYS A 16 44.54 -15.41 -31.71
CA CYS A 16 43.72 -14.79 -30.68
C CYS A 16 42.25 -15.00 -31.02
N LEU A 17 41.60 -15.98 -30.39
CA LEU A 17 40.15 -16.01 -30.18
C LEU A 17 39.78 -14.94 -29.14
N SER A 18 40.06 -13.67 -29.44
CA SER A 18 39.50 -12.52 -28.73
C SER A 18 38.24 -12.12 -29.46
N GLY A 19 37.10 -12.60 -28.97
CA GLY A 19 35.78 -12.41 -29.56
C GLY A 19 35.43 -10.94 -29.79
N CYS A 20 34.70 -10.69 -30.87
CA CYS A 20 34.03 -9.42 -31.14
C CYS A 20 32.89 -9.20 -30.13
N PHE A 21 33.20 -8.79 -28.90
CA PHE A 21 32.22 -8.15 -28.04
C PHE A 21 31.99 -6.73 -28.54
N SER A 22 31.08 -6.58 -29.50
CA SER A 22 30.61 -5.26 -29.91
C SER A 22 29.73 -4.67 -28.80
N PRO A 23 30.13 -3.58 -28.13
CA PRO A 23 29.35 -2.99 -27.03
C PRO A 23 27.92 -2.62 -27.43
N ASN A 24 27.70 -2.29 -28.71
CA ASN A 24 26.37 -2.02 -29.26
C ASN A 24 25.44 -3.25 -29.23
N ALA A 25 25.96 -4.45 -29.56
CA ALA A 25 25.15 -5.68 -29.57
C ALA A 25 24.73 -6.09 -28.16
N ALA A 26 25.60 -5.91 -27.17
CA ALA A 26 25.29 -6.17 -25.76
C ALA A 26 24.23 -5.20 -25.22
N GLN A 27 24.33 -3.91 -25.59
CA GLN A 27 23.35 -2.89 -25.21
C GLN A 27 21.98 -3.15 -25.86
N GLU A 28 21.94 -3.52 -27.14
CA GLU A 28 20.69 -3.86 -27.83
C GLU A 28 20.00 -5.08 -27.20
N ALA A 29 20.76 -6.12 -26.86
CA ALA A 29 20.24 -7.30 -26.19
C ALA A 29 19.66 -6.98 -24.80
N ASP A 30 20.33 -6.14 -24.02
CA ASP A 30 19.86 -5.67 -22.71
C ASP A 30 18.57 -4.84 -22.81
N ILE A 31 18.48 -3.94 -23.78
CA ILE A 31 17.24 -3.17 -24.06
C ILE A 31 16.10 -4.12 -24.46
N ALA A 32 16.37 -5.09 -25.34
CA ALA A 32 15.38 -6.08 -25.76
C ALA A 32 14.90 -6.93 -24.58
N ALA A 33 15.81 -7.37 -23.71
CA ALA A 33 15.49 -8.13 -22.50
C ALA A 33 14.63 -7.34 -21.52
N ARG A 34 14.96 -6.06 -21.25
CA ARG A 34 14.14 -5.19 -20.40
C ARG A 34 12.74 -4.96 -20.98
N ARG A 35 12.64 -4.74 -22.30
CA ARG A 35 11.36 -4.57 -22.99
C ARG A 35 10.51 -5.84 -22.89
N SER A 36 11.10 -7.01 -23.15
CA SER A 36 10.40 -8.29 -23.04
C SER A 36 9.92 -8.54 -21.61
N ARG A 37 10.77 -8.29 -20.61
CA ARG A 37 10.40 -8.41 -19.19
C ARG A 37 9.20 -7.53 -18.83
N LEU A 38 9.23 -6.26 -19.24
CA LEU A 38 8.12 -5.33 -18.98
C LEU A 38 6.83 -5.78 -19.67
N GLN A 39 6.90 -6.28 -20.92
CA GLN A 39 5.73 -6.80 -21.62
C GLN A 39 5.09 -7.99 -20.87
N THR A 40 5.90 -8.91 -20.35
CA THR A 40 5.41 -10.01 -19.51
C THR A 40 4.75 -9.47 -18.23
N ALA A 41 5.39 -8.53 -17.55
CA ALA A 41 4.86 -7.91 -16.34
C ALA A 41 3.52 -7.21 -16.60
N GLU A 42 3.43 -6.43 -17.68
CA GLU A 42 2.20 -5.73 -18.08
C GLU A 42 1.09 -6.72 -18.43
N ALA A 43 1.38 -7.79 -19.17
CA ALA A 43 0.40 -8.82 -19.50
C ALA A 43 -0.15 -9.52 -18.23
N MET A 44 0.74 -9.91 -17.31
CA MET A 44 0.35 -10.47 -16.01
C MET A 44 -0.53 -9.50 -15.22
N PHE A 45 -0.10 -8.24 -15.12
CA PHE A 45 -0.83 -7.20 -14.41
C PHE A 45 -2.22 -6.98 -15.00
N GLN A 46 -2.35 -6.87 -16.32
CA GLN A 46 -3.66 -6.71 -16.98
C GLN A 46 -4.58 -7.90 -16.71
N ASP A 47 -4.04 -9.12 -16.65
CA ASP A 47 -4.85 -10.30 -16.34
C ASP A 47 -5.36 -10.27 -14.89
N ARG A 48 -4.53 -9.79 -13.93
CA ARG A 48 -4.97 -9.57 -12.54
C ARG A 48 -6.01 -8.46 -12.44
N CYS A 49 -5.87 -7.39 -13.19
CA CYS A 49 -6.82 -6.28 -13.19
C CYS A 49 -8.24 -6.68 -13.59
N LYS A 50 -8.42 -7.76 -14.35
CA LYS A 50 -9.76 -8.29 -14.69
C LYS A 50 -10.56 -8.72 -13.45
N LYS A 51 -9.88 -9.07 -12.35
CA LYS A 51 -10.48 -9.48 -11.07
C LYS A 51 -10.42 -8.37 -10.02
N ALA A 52 -9.83 -7.23 -10.35
CA ALA A 52 -9.71 -6.10 -9.44
C ALA A 52 -11.01 -5.31 -9.38
N GLY A 53 -11.31 -4.72 -8.23
CA GLY A 53 -12.55 -3.98 -8.01
C GLY A 53 -13.11 -4.20 -6.61
N VAL A 54 -14.31 -3.67 -6.42
CA VAL A 54 -15.06 -3.76 -5.17
C VAL A 54 -16.26 -4.67 -5.40
N THR A 55 -16.42 -5.67 -4.53
CA THR A 55 -17.62 -6.49 -4.44
C THR A 55 -18.26 -6.24 -3.08
N ILE A 56 -19.52 -5.79 -3.07
CA ILE A 56 -20.30 -5.58 -1.85
C ILE A 56 -21.49 -6.53 -1.88
N HIS A 57 -21.52 -7.48 -0.95
CA HIS A 57 -22.62 -8.43 -0.79
C HIS A 57 -23.68 -7.89 0.17
N ARG A 58 -23.25 -7.18 1.22
CA ARG A 58 -24.12 -6.61 2.26
C ARG A 58 -23.53 -5.31 2.80
N THR A 59 -24.39 -4.47 3.33
CA THR A 59 -24.03 -3.25 4.06
C THR A 59 -24.65 -3.27 5.46
N ALA A 60 -24.15 -2.41 6.35
CA ALA A 60 -24.72 -2.18 7.67
C ALA A 60 -24.88 -0.68 7.92
N GLU A 61 -26.02 -0.31 8.48
CA GLU A 61 -26.35 1.06 8.86
C GLU A 61 -26.11 1.29 10.36
N ASN A 62 -25.92 2.55 10.74
CA ASN A 62 -25.82 2.97 12.14
C ASN A 62 -24.72 2.25 12.94
N VAL A 63 -23.56 2.01 12.32
CA VAL A 63 -22.42 1.36 12.96
C VAL A 63 -21.74 2.33 13.92
N GLU A 64 -21.65 1.94 15.20
CA GLU A 64 -21.01 2.75 16.24
C GLU A 64 -19.49 2.55 16.30
N GLY A 65 -19.03 1.32 16.07
CA GLY A 65 -17.61 0.99 16.12
C GLY A 65 -17.25 -0.21 15.28
N VAL A 66 -15.96 -0.30 14.94
CA VAL A 66 -15.38 -1.34 14.09
C VAL A 66 -14.17 -1.96 14.75
N PHE A 67 -13.88 -3.21 14.40
CA PHE A 67 -12.69 -3.92 14.84
C PHE A 67 -11.67 -3.98 13.70
N LEU A 68 -10.52 -3.30 13.86
CA LEU A 68 -9.39 -3.46 12.95
C LEU A 68 -8.65 -4.73 13.33
N MET A 69 -8.87 -5.80 12.57
CA MET A 69 -8.30 -7.12 12.83
C MET A 69 -6.78 -7.14 12.59
N LYS A 70 -6.30 -6.25 11.72
CA LYS A 70 -4.88 -6.03 11.45
C LYS A 70 -4.60 -4.54 11.36
N LEU A 71 -3.55 -4.09 12.03
CA LEU A 71 -3.03 -2.73 11.92
C LEU A 71 -1.99 -2.64 10.80
N ARG A 72 -1.96 -1.51 10.12
CA ARG A 72 -0.91 -1.20 9.13
C ARG A 72 0.45 -1.06 9.84
N PRO A 73 1.53 -1.65 9.31
CA PRO A 73 2.84 -1.59 9.93
C PRO A 73 3.39 -0.15 9.97
N ASP A 74 4.23 0.16 10.96
CA ASP A 74 4.90 1.46 11.10
C ASP A 74 5.93 1.71 9.98
N ARG A 75 6.54 0.64 9.49
CA ARG A 75 7.51 0.68 8.40
C ARG A 75 6.78 0.73 7.05
N ILE A 76 7.14 1.68 6.20
CA ILE A 76 6.78 1.61 4.78
C ILE A 76 7.88 0.86 4.03
N ASN A 77 7.44 -0.10 3.24
CA ASN A 77 8.24 -0.73 2.22
C ASN A 77 8.27 0.16 0.97
N PHE A 78 9.45 0.71 0.66
CA PHE A 78 9.66 1.55 -0.53
C PHE A 78 10.14 0.76 -1.76
N GLY A 79 10.65 -0.45 -1.58
CA GLY A 79 11.27 -1.23 -2.65
C GLY A 79 11.83 -2.61 -2.26
N GLU A 80 11.50 -3.16 -1.10
CA GLU A 80 11.79 -4.56 -0.77
C GLU A 80 10.83 -5.46 -1.53
N GLN A 81 11.33 -6.02 -2.62
CA GLN A 81 10.53 -6.77 -3.59
C GLN A 81 9.80 -7.98 -2.97
N PHE A 82 10.46 -8.69 -2.07
CA PHE A 82 10.02 -9.98 -1.54
C PHE A 82 9.66 -9.95 -0.06
N ALA A 83 9.38 -8.77 0.50
CA ALA A 83 8.88 -8.65 1.88
C ALA A 83 7.48 -9.30 2.05
N MET A 84 6.75 -9.51 0.94
CA MET A 84 5.39 -10.06 0.90
C MET A 84 4.44 -9.33 1.86
N ASP A 85 4.61 -8.01 1.96
CA ASP A 85 3.71 -7.10 2.65
C ASP A 85 2.75 -6.44 1.63
N ASP A 86 1.83 -5.59 2.07
CA ASP A 86 0.81 -5.00 1.20
C ASP A 86 1.13 -3.52 0.82
N PRO A 87 1.96 -3.26 -0.21
CA PRO A 87 2.24 -1.90 -0.65
C PRO A 87 1.11 -1.29 -1.50
N TYR A 88 0.18 -2.09 -2.02
CA TYR A 88 -1.00 -1.57 -2.72
C TYR A 88 -1.96 -0.91 -1.72
N GLY A 89 -2.25 -1.59 -0.62
CA GLY A 89 -3.11 -1.09 0.46
C GLY A 89 -2.42 -0.09 1.38
N ARG A 90 -1.34 0.58 0.94
CA ARG A 90 -0.54 1.50 1.75
C ARG A 90 -1.36 2.66 2.29
N ASP A 91 -1.84 2.52 3.52
CA ASP A 91 -2.59 3.54 4.23
C ASP A 91 -1.68 4.34 5.17
N LEU A 92 -2.27 5.16 6.04
CA LEU A 92 -1.57 5.70 7.20
C LEU A 92 -1.02 4.57 8.08
N ARG A 93 0.01 4.89 8.86
CA ARG A 93 0.79 3.92 9.65
C ARG A 93 0.48 4.04 11.14
N GLY A 94 0.70 2.98 11.89
CA GLY A 94 0.63 2.99 13.35
C GLY A 94 -0.66 3.61 13.88
N GLU A 95 -0.53 4.50 14.86
CA GLU A 95 -1.66 5.25 15.41
C GLU A 95 -2.38 6.14 14.39
N GLY A 96 -1.68 6.61 13.35
CA GLY A 96 -2.29 7.34 12.25
C GLY A 96 -3.38 6.55 11.53
N TYR A 97 -3.20 5.22 11.41
CA TYR A 97 -4.22 4.33 10.84
C TYR A 97 -5.46 4.24 11.74
N LEU A 98 -5.28 4.11 13.06
CA LEU A 98 -6.39 4.12 14.01
C LEU A 98 -7.16 5.44 13.97
N LEU A 99 -6.42 6.54 13.92
CA LEU A 99 -6.97 7.90 13.84
C LEU A 99 -7.89 8.10 12.65
N THR A 100 -7.67 7.45 11.50
CA THR A 100 -8.56 7.63 10.34
C THR A 100 -9.98 7.15 10.64
N PHE A 101 -10.12 6.12 11.47
CA PHE A 101 -11.41 5.50 11.75
C PHE A 101 -12.20 6.20 12.87
N LEU A 102 -11.60 7.16 13.58
CA LEU A 102 -12.27 7.84 14.68
C LEU A 102 -13.05 9.06 14.20
N ARG A 103 -14.26 9.21 14.73
CA ARG A 103 -15.19 10.25 14.33
C ARG A 103 -14.62 11.65 14.48
N GLY A 104 -14.71 12.45 13.42
CA GLY A 104 -14.26 13.85 13.45
C GLY A 104 -12.75 14.03 13.31
N SER A 105 -11.95 12.96 13.27
CA SER A 105 -10.50 13.01 13.14
C SER A 105 -10.05 13.65 11.83
N TYR A 106 -10.68 13.24 10.71
CA TYR A 106 -10.39 13.80 9.40
C TYR A 106 -10.75 15.30 9.34
N GLN A 107 -11.96 15.65 9.77
CA GLN A 107 -12.46 17.03 9.76
C GLN A 107 -11.66 17.96 10.67
N ALA A 108 -11.11 17.45 11.77
CA ALA A 108 -10.24 18.24 12.64
C ALA A 108 -8.88 18.57 12.00
N GLN A 109 -8.43 17.78 11.02
CA GLN A 109 -7.14 17.92 10.36
C GLN A 109 -7.25 18.59 8.98
N THR A 110 -8.44 18.60 8.37
CA THR A 110 -8.67 19.21 7.06
C THR A 110 -9.45 20.51 7.16
N LYS A 111 -9.04 21.52 6.39
CA LYS A 111 -9.76 22.78 6.24
C LYS A 111 -10.27 22.94 4.81
N GLY A 112 -11.34 23.70 4.66
CA GLY A 112 -11.95 24.01 3.35
C GLY A 112 -13.09 23.07 2.98
N THR A 113 -13.76 23.41 1.88
CA THR A 113 -14.88 22.64 1.35
C THR A 113 -14.34 21.43 0.60
N PRO A 114 -14.76 20.19 0.93
CA PRO A 114 -14.39 19.01 0.15
C PRO A 114 -14.81 19.17 -1.32
N LEU A 115 -14.02 18.63 -2.23
CA LEU A 115 -14.40 18.58 -3.65
C LEU A 115 -15.71 17.78 -3.81
N PRO A 116 -16.57 18.14 -4.77
CA PRO A 116 -17.75 17.34 -5.09
C PRO A 116 -17.38 15.87 -5.34
N GLY A 117 -18.07 14.95 -4.67
CA GLY A 117 -17.83 13.51 -4.77
C GLY A 117 -16.69 12.97 -3.88
N ALA A 118 -16.03 13.81 -3.08
CA ALA A 118 -15.06 13.33 -2.10
C ALA A 118 -15.74 12.44 -1.04
N PRO A 119 -15.10 11.32 -0.62
CA PRO A 119 -15.60 10.51 0.49
C PRO A 119 -15.75 11.36 1.76
N PRO A 120 -16.81 11.13 2.56
CA PRO A 120 -17.11 12.00 3.69
C PRO A 120 -16.14 11.80 4.86
N ARG A 121 -15.59 10.59 5.03
CA ARG A 121 -14.57 10.24 6.04
C ARG A 121 -15.03 10.65 7.43
N LEU A 122 -16.22 10.20 7.80
CA LEU A 122 -16.91 10.59 9.02
C LEU A 122 -16.31 9.94 10.25
N GLY A 123 -15.88 8.68 10.13
CA GLY A 123 -15.39 7.84 11.22
C GLY A 123 -16.49 7.30 12.14
N TYR A 124 -16.09 6.35 12.97
CA TYR A 124 -16.90 5.65 13.97
C TYR A 124 -16.71 6.26 15.36
N LEU A 125 -17.67 6.05 16.26
CA LEU A 125 -17.58 6.52 17.65
C LEU A 125 -16.40 5.89 18.40
N TYR A 126 -16.09 4.63 18.06
CA TYR A 126 -14.94 3.94 18.60
C TYR A 126 -14.36 2.94 17.61
N VAL A 127 -13.09 2.60 17.82
CA VAL A 127 -12.37 1.59 17.06
C VAL A 127 -11.72 0.65 18.05
N GLU A 128 -11.75 -0.64 17.77
CA GLU A 128 -10.98 -1.61 18.55
C GLU A 128 -9.92 -2.27 17.69
N ALA A 129 -8.79 -2.58 18.32
CA ALA A 129 -7.70 -3.33 17.69
C ALA A 129 -6.92 -4.10 18.75
N VAL A 130 -6.22 -5.15 18.33
CA VAL A 130 -5.21 -5.81 19.16
C VAL A 130 -3.88 -5.07 18.95
N ASP A 131 -3.27 -4.58 20.03
CA ASP A 131 -1.95 -3.98 19.96
C ASP A 131 -0.91 -5.10 19.76
N PRO A 132 -0.14 -5.08 18.66
CA PRO A 132 0.83 -6.13 18.36
C PRO A 132 1.98 -6.20 19.37
N LYS A 133 2.18 -5.16 20.20
CA LYS A 133 3.27 -5.11 21.18
C LYS A 133 2.98 -5.95 22.42
N ASP A 134 1.72 -6.01 22.85
CA ASP A 134 1.32 -6.71 24.09
C ASP A 134 0.21 -7.75 23.89
N GLY A 135 -0.36 -7.84 22.68
CA GLY A 135 -1.42 -8.79 22.33
C GLY A 135 -2.78 -8.46 22.97
N LYS A 136 -2.94 -7.29 23.61
CA LYS A 136 -4.19 -6.88 24.25
C LYS A 136 -5.08 -6.11 23.30
N ARG A 137 -6.39 -6.26 23.50
CA ARG A 137 -7.40 -5.51 22.75
C ARG A 137 -7.72 -4.21 23.47
N TYR A 138 -7.60 -3.12 22.74
CA TYR A 138 -7.92 -1.78 23.23
C TYR A 138 -9.07 -1.18 22.45
N ARG A 139 -9.84 -0.32 23.12
CA ARG A 139 -10.81 0.58 22.50
C ARG A 139 -10.22 1.98 22.43
N TYR A 140 -10.26 2.53 21.23
CA TYR A 140 -9.86 3.88 20.90
C TYR A 140 -11.11 4.74 20.67
N THR A 141 -11.12 5.92 21.26
CA THR A 141 -12.18 6.93 21.08
C THR A 141 -11.54 8.26 20.69
N GLY A 142 -12.32 9.09 20.01
CA GLY A 142 -11.89 10.40 19.55
C GLY A 142 -12.76 11.51 20.13
N ARG A 143 -12.15 12.64 20.48
CA ARG A 143 -12.88 13.89 20.74
C ARG A 143 -12.15 15.10 20.19
N ILE A 144 -12.90 16.16 19.96
CA ILE A 144 -12.33 17.49 19.73
C ILE A 144 -12.38 18.24 21.04
N GLU A 145 -11.25 18.78 21.47
CA GLU A 145 -11.16 19.63 22.66
C GLU A 145 -10.57 21.00 22.31
N GLU A 146 -10.89 21.99 23.14
CA GLU A 146 -10.32 23.33 23.09
C GLU A 146 -9.43 23.53 24.34
N PRO A 147 -8.11 23.28 24.24
CA PRO A 147 -7.23 23.27 25.42
C PRO A 147 -7.24 24.55 26.24
N TRP A 148 -7.49 25.71 25.60
CA TRP A 148 -7.62 26.99 26.28
C TRP A 148 -8.65 26.99 27.43
N GLN A 149 -9.64 26.10 27.40
CA GLN A 149 -10.65 26.00 28.45
C GLN A 149 -10.05 25.59 29.80
N PHE A 150 -9.01 24.75 29.81
CA PHE A 150 -8.36 24.23 31.02
C PHE A 150 -6.88 24.62 31.14
N ASP A 151 -6.24 25.13 30.08
CA ASP A 151 -4.88 25.63 30.08
C ASP A 151 -4.80 26.96 29.28
N LYS A 152 -4.66 28.08 30.00
CA LYS A 152 -4.66 29.44 29.40
C LYS A 152 -3.41 29.77 28.59
N SER A 153 -2.41 28.89 28.53
CA SER A 153 -1.24 29.06 27.66
C SER A 153 -1.59 28.83 26.17
N TYR A 154 -2.65 28.09 25.88
CA TYR A 154 -3.12 27.86 24.51
C TYR A 154 -3.84 29.09 23.94
N LEU A 155 -3.94 29.19 22.61
CA LEU A 155 -4.76 30.22 21.98
C LEU A 155 -6.25 29.92 22.15
N LYS A 156 -7.03 30.93 22.55
CA LYS A 156 -8.50 30.82 22.61
C LYS A 156 -9.05 30.47 21.23
N GLY A 157 -9.93 29.47 21.15
CA GLY A 157 -10.49 28.95 19.91
C GLY A 157 -9.63 27.90 19.20
N TYR A 158 -8.40 27.62 19.66
CA TYR A 158 -7.61 26.51 19.13
C TYR A 158 -8.26 25.17 19.52
N LYS A 159 -8.65 24.39 18.51
CA LYS A 159 -9.20 23.05 18.69
C LYS A 159 -8.18 22.01 18.23
N ARG A 160 -8.11 20.89 18.95
CA ARG A 160 -7.34 19.72 18.56
C ARG A 160 -8.16 18.45 18.68
N PHE A 161 -7.83 17.48 17.84
CA PHE A 161 -8.33 16.12 18.00
C PHE A 161 -7.47 15.38 19.02
N VAL A 162 -8.11 14.67 19.93
CA VAL A 162 -7.45 13.80 20.91
C VAL A 162 -8.02 12.40 20.78
N MET A 163 -7.11 11.44 20.68
CA MET A 163 -7.42 10.02 20.75
C MET A 163 -7.13 9.52 22.17
N GLU A 164 -8.08 8.80 22.74
CA GLU A 164 -7.91 8.08 23.99
C GLU A 164 -7.90 6.59 23.74
N ARG A 165 -7.21 5.87 24.63
CA ARG A 165 -7.11 4.41 24.61
C ARG A 165 -7.47 3.87 25.98
N ILE A 166 -8.38 2.90 26.01
CA ILE A 166 -8.75 2.14 27.21
C ILE A 166 -8.71 0.64 26.89
N ASP A 167 -8.62 -0.20 27.92
CA ASP A 167 -8.87 -1.63 27.76
C ASP A 167 -10.27 -1.84 27.14
N ALA A 168 -10.37 -2.72 26.14
CA ALA A 168 -11.62 -2.89 25.42
C ALA A 168 -12.74 -3.41 26.36
N PRO A 169 -13.83 -2.66 26.53
CA PRO A 169 -14.90 -3.06 27.43
C PRO A 169 -15.78 -4.12 26.76
N GLY A 170 -15.79 -5.33 27.31
CA GLY A 170 -16.71 -6.39 26.89
C GLY A 170 -16.38 -7.01 25.51
N PRO A 171 -17.36 -7.53 24.77
CA PRO A 171 -17.14 -8.25 23.51
C PRO A 171 -16.64 -7.32 22.38
N ALA A 172 -16.06 -7.92 21.33
CA ALA A 172 -15.59 -7.18 20.16
C ALA A 172 -16.73 -6.55 19.36
N PRO A 173 -16.48 -5.44 18.63
CA PRO A 173 -17.39 -4.90 17.65
C PRO A 173 -17.85 -6.00 16.68
N ARG A 174 -19.10 -5.92 16.22
CA ARG A 174 -19.64 -6.92 15.29
C ARG A 174 -18.89 -6.97 13.96
N TYR A 175 -18.41 -5.83 13.48
CA TYR A 175 -17.84 -5.72 12.14
C TYR A 175 -16.32 -5.61 12.20
N GLY A 176 -15.65 -6.55 11.54
CA GLY A 176 -14.20 -6.61 11.40
C GLY A 176 -13.72 -6.07 10.05
N ILE A 177 -12.57 -5.40 10.06
CA ILE A 177 -11.88 -4.93 8.87
C ILE A 177 -10.48 -5.56 8.87
N THR A 178 -10.12 -6.21 7.77
CA THR A 178 -8.81 -6.86 7.62
C THR A 178 -8.30 -6.72 6.20
N TYR A 179 -6.99 -6.89 6.02
CA TYR A 179 -6.38 -6.96 4.71
C TYR A 179 -5.32 -8.06 4.64
N ASP A 180 -4.96 -8.44 3.41
CA ASP A 180 -3.93 -9.42 3.09
C ASP A 180 -3.17 -9.01 1.83
N ASP A 181 -1.85 -9.25 1.81
CA ASP A 181 -1.10 -9.32 0.55
C ASP A 181 -1.53 -10.59 -0.17
N ILE A 182 -2.06 -10.45 -1.38
CA ILE A 182 -2.50 -11.57 -2.22
C ILE A 182 -1.52 -11.83 -3.36
N SER A 183 -0.37 -11.15 -3.36
CA SER A 183 0.64 -11.34 -4.39
C SER A 183 1.24 -12.73 -4.35
N THR A 184 1.45 -13.31 -5.52
CA THR A 184 2.29 -14.52 -5.65
C THR A 184 3.77 -14.15 -5.71
N ARG A 185 4.64 -15.14 -5.48
CA ARG A 185 6.09 -14.97 -5.65
C ARG A 185 6.43 -14.56 -7.09
N GLU A 186 5.80 -15.19 -8.07
CA GLU A 186 5.97 -14.90 -9.49
C GLU A 186 5.57 -13.45 -9.83
N GLU A 187 4.43 -12.98 -9.32
CA GLU A 187 4.02 -11.58 -9.46
C GLU A 187 5.07 -10.62 -8.89
N ARG A 188 5.62 -10.94 -7.71
CA ARG A 188 6.66 -10.11 -7.09
C ARG A 188 7.94 -10.08 -7.91
N GLU A 189 8.32 -11.16 -8.58
CA GLU A 189 9.46 -11.15 -9.52
C GLU A 189 9.27 -10.08 -10.60
N TYR A 190 8.04 -9.85 -11.06
CA TYR A 190 7.70 -8.81 -12.04
C TYR A 190 7.27 -7.47 -11.43
N TRP A 191 7.54 -7.26 -10.13
CA TRP A 191 7.19 -6.03 -9.40
C TRP A 191 5.69 -5.70 -9.43
N ILE A 192 4.87 -6.75 -9.33
CA ILE A 192 3.42 -6.64 -9.16
C ILE A 192 3.09 -6.92 -7.70
N ALA A 193 2.25 -6.07 -7.11
CA ALA A 193 1.73 -6.23 -5.77
C ALA A 193 0.20 -6.23 -5.78
N GLY A 194 -0.42 -7.12 -5.03
CA GLY A 194 -1.87 -7.26 -4.88
C GLY A 194 -2.32 -7.12 -3.42
N SER A 195 -3.52 -6.59 -3.22
CA SER A 195 -4.17 -6.46 -1.91
C SER A 195 -5.59 -7.01 -1.95
N SER A 196 -5.99 -7.72 -0.90
CA SER A 196 -7.39 -7.94 -0.55
C SER A 196 -7.69 -7.15 0.73
N LEU A 197 -8.71 -6.28 0.67
CA LEU A 197 -9.25 -5.58 1.83
C LEU A 197 -10.70 -6.05 2.04
N ARG A 198 -11.04 -6.50 3.24
CA ARG A 198 -12.32 -7.16 3.53
C ARG A 198 -13.03 -6.54 4.73
N VAL A 199 -14.36 -6.51 4.63
CA VAL A 199 -15.27 -6.25 5.74
C VAL A 199 -16.00 -7.55 6.09
N ILE A 200 -15.98 -7.95 7.35
CA ILE A 200 -16.50 -9.23 7.84
C ILE A 200 -17.52 -8.96 8.94
N ASP A 201 -18.68 -9.63 8.87
CA ASP A 201 -19.58 -9.73 10.02
C ASP A 201 -19.05 -10.82 10.96
N LEU A 202 -18.42 -10.44 12.07
CA LEU A 202 -17.80 -11.37 13.01
C LEU A 202 -18.83 -12.22 13.77
N LYS A 203 -20.11 -11.87 13.75
CA LYS A 203 -21.17 -12.71 14.32
C LYS A 203 -21.51 -13.89 13.41
N THR A 204 -21.59 -13.65 12.10
CA THR A 204 -21.96 -14.68 11.10
C THR A 204 -20.76 -15.29 10.39
N GLN A 205 -19.57 -14.69 10.54
CA GLN A 205 -18.34 -15.01 9.81
C GLN A 205 -18.46 -14.83 8.29
N GLU A 206 -19.44 -14.04 7.82
CA GLU A 206 -19.65 -13.76 6.41
C GLU A 206 -18.79 -12.57 5.96
N VAL A 207 -18.17 -12.68 4.78
CA VAL A 207 -17.54 -11.54 4.09
C VAL A 207 -18.65 -10.66 3.53
N MET A 208 -18.81 -9.47 4.09
CA MET A 208 -19.80 -8.50 3.65
C MET A 208 -19.38 -7.79 2.37
N ALA A 209 -18.07 -7.52 2.24
CA ALA A 209 -17.49 -6.89 1.08
C ALA A 209 -15.99 -7.20 0.97
N GLU A 210 -15.48 -7.19 -0.26
CA GLU A 210 -14.06 -7.33 -0.56
C GLU A 210 -13.66 -6.32 -1.65
N ARG A 211 -12.50 -5.69 -1.46
CA ARG A 211 -11.81 -4.91 -2.47
C ARG A 211 -10.51 -5.61 -2.84
N ILE A 212 -10.42 -6.00 -4.10
CA ILE A 212 -9.20 -6.52 -4.70
C ILE A 212 -8.54 -5.41 -5.51
N GLY A 213 -7.24 -5.24 -5.35
CA GLY A 213 -6.48 -4.33 -6.20
C GLY A 213 -5.05 -4.77 -6.42
N TYR A 214 -4.48 -4.35 -7.54
CA TYR A 214 -3.10 -4.64 -7.92
C TYR A 214 -2.40 -3.36 -8.37
N MET A 215 -1.08 -3.34 -8.28
CA MET A 215 -0.24 -2.33 -8.90
C MET A 215 1.07 -2.91 -9.44
N ILE A 216 1.69 -2.22 -10.40
CA ILE A 216 2.94 -2.64 -11.05
C ILE A 216 3.97 -1.50 -11.10
N ASP A 217 5.23 -1.77 -10.75
CA ASP A 217 6.32 -0.86 -11.13
C ASP A 217 6.78 -1.13 -12.57
N ARG A 218 6.39 -0.26 -13.50
CA ARG A 218 6.78 -0.37 -14.92
C ARG A 218 8.28 -0.21 -15.16
N ALA A 219 9.02 0.31 -14.18
CA ALA A 219 10.48 0.36 -14.24
C ALA A 219 11.15 -0.86 -13.60
N GLN A 220 10.37 -1.88 -13.23
CA GLN A 220 10.83 -3.20 -12.81
C GLN A 220 11.86 -3.17 -11.67
N GLY A 221 11.61 -2.32 -10.67
CA GLY A 221 12.42 -2.24 -9.46
C GLY A 221 13.54 -1.22 -9.48
N SER A 222 13.73 -0.51 -10.59
CA SER A 222 14.83 0.43 -10.74
C SER A 222 14.74 1.57 -9.70
N GLY A 223 15.75 1.67 -8.85
CA GLY A 223 15.97 2.81 -7.94
C GLY A 223 16.68 4.00 -8.57
N ALA A 224 16.92 3.99 -9.89
CA ALA A 224 17.64 5.06 -10.58
C ALA A 224 16.98 6.42 -10.34
N GLY A 225 17.80 7.45 -10.11
CA GLY A 225 17.32 8.80 -9.82
C GLY A 225 16.60 8.95 -8.47
N GLY A 226 16.82 8.03 -7.51
CA GLY A 226 16.18 8.07 -6.19
C GLY A 226 14.73 7.56 -6.20
N ARG A 227 14.33 6.82 -7.23
CA ARG A 227 12.99 6.25 -7.32
C ARG A 227 12.76 5.20 -6.21
N SER A 228 11.54 5.18 -5.70
CA SER A 228 11.03 4.14 -4.80
C SER A 228 9.99 3.30 -5.55
N PRO A 229 10.33 2.08 -5.99
CA PRO A 229 9.48 1.28 -6.88
C PRO A 229 8.02 1.18 -6.42
N TRP A 230 7.77 0.92 -5.14
CA TRP A 230 6.41 0.78 -4.61
C TRP A 230 5.64 2.11 -4.51
N LEU A 231 6.32 3.26 -4.43
CA LEU A 231 5.64 4.56 -4.52
C LEU A 231 5.18 4.83 -5.96
N PHE A 232 6.04 4.53 -6.93
CA PHE A 232 5.76 4.77 -8.35
C PHE A 232 4.78 3.74 -8.92
N ALA A 233 4.76 2.52 -8.40
CA ALA A 233 3.79 1.51 -8.79
C ALA A 233 2.34 1.99 -8.60
N ALA A 234 2.08 2.85 -7.62
CA ALA A 234 0.75 3.41 -7.37
C ALA A 234 0.20 4.27 -8.53
N ASP A 235 1.05 4.76 -9.45
CA ASP A 235 0.61 5.41 -10.69
C ASP A 235 0.06 4.41 -11.71
N HIS A 236 0.32 3.13 -11.51
CA HIS A 236 -0.08 2.01 -12.37
C HIS A 236 -0.80 0.96 -11.53
N ALA A 237 -1.97 1.36 -11.02
CA ALA A 237 -2.82 0.57 -10.15
C ALA A 237 -4.18 0.28 -10.78
N CYS A 238 -4.79 -0.85 -10.40
CA CYS A 238 -6.16 -1.20 -10.72
C CYS A 238 -6.86 -1.74 -9.45
N PRO A 239 -7.97 -1.12 -8.99
CA PRO A 239 -8.46 0.20 -9.40
C PRO A 239 -7.39 1.30 -9.28
N SER A 240 -7.46 2.30 -10.17
CA SER A 240 -6.53 3.43 -10.17
C SER A 240 -6.79 4.34 -8.97
N PHE A 241 -5.72 4.76 -8.29
CA PHE A 241 -5.81 5.72 -7.18
C PHE A 241 -5.97 7.16 -7.67
N ALA A 242 -5.23 7.53 -8.71
CA ALA A 242 -5.28 8.84 -9.36
C ALA A 242 -4.63 8.76 -10.76
N PRO A 243 -4.89 9.71 -11.66
CA PRO A 243 -4.23 9.75 -12.98
C PRO A 243 -2.71 9.90 -12.91
N ARG A 244 -2.20 10.56 -11.86
CA ARG A 244 -0.79 10.76 -11.54
C ARG A 244 -0.60 10.89 -10.04
N HIS A 245 0.61 10.59 -9.56
CA HIS A 245 0.98 10.63 -8.15
C HIS A 245 0.04 9.78 -7.29
N GLY A 246 -0.39 8.60 -7.77
CA GLY A 246 -1.36 7.74 -7.11
C GLY A 246 -1.00 7.40 -5.66
N SER A 247 0.29 7.41 -5.35
CA SER A 247 0.81 7.22 -3.99
C SER A 247 0.27 8.24 -2.97
N THR A 248 -0.03 9.47 -3.38
CA THR A 248 -0.61 10.50 -2.49
C THR A 248 -2.10 10.28 -2.21
N ALA A 249 -2.75 9.43 -3.01
CA ALA A 249 -4.17 9.08 -2.89
C ALA A 249 -4.40 7.73 -2.20
N GLN A 250 -3.34 7.01 -1.83
CA GLN A 250 -3.45 5.75 -1.06
C GLN A 250 -3.88 5.93 0.41
N PRO A 251 -3.53 7.02 1.14
CA PRO A 251 -4.06 7.25 2.47
C PRO A 251 -5.59 7.33 2.49
N TYR A 252 -6.21 6.86 3.58
CA TYR A 252 -7.66 6.79 3.82
C TYR A 252 -8.43 5.78 2.97
N GLN A 253 -7.81 5.07 2.03
CA GLN A 253 -8.49 4.09 1.17
C GLN A 253 -9.20 2.99 1.98
N THR A 254 -8.65 2.60 3.14
CA THR A 254 -9.31 1.61 3.99
C THR A 254 -10.58 2.17 4.63
N LEU A 255 -10.55 3.42 5.10
CA LEU A 255 -11.72 4.09 5.64
C LEU A 255 -12.79 4.31 4.58
N ASP A 256 -12.38 4.81 3.41
CA ASP A 256 -13.30 5.09 2.30
C ASP A 256 -14.04 3.81 1.87
N PHE A 257 -13.33 2.67 1.81
CA PHE A 257 -13.95 1.37 1.57
C PHE A 257 -14.86 0.93 2.74
N ALA A 258 -14.39 1.04 3.98
CA ALA A 258 -15.16 0.65 5.16
C ALA A 258 -16.48 1.44 5.26
N GLU A 259 -16.47 2.76 5.07
CA GLU A 259 -17.67 3.60 5.09
C GLU A 259 -18.58 3.36 3.89
N SER A 260 -18.07 2.80 2.78
CA SER A 260 -18.94 2.38 1.68
C SER A 260 -19.84 1.20 2.10
N VAL A 261 -19.41 0.38 3.06
CA VAL A 261 -20.06 -0.86 3.52
C VAL A 261 -20.76 -0.70 4.88
N LEU A 262 -20.08 -0.08 5.84
CA LEU A 262 -20.48 0.09 7.23
C LEU A 262 -20.75 1.58 7.49
N LYS A 263 -21.99 2.02 7.29
CA LYS A 263 -22.37 3.43 7.45
C LYS A 263 -22.28 3.82 8.93
N PRO A 264 -21.43 4.82 9.28
CA PRO A 264 -21.31 5.24 10.66
C PRO A 264 -22.63 5.81 11.18
N LYS A 265 -22.95 5.55 12.45
CA LYS A 265 -24.11 6.14 13.13
C LYS A 265 -23.99 7.66 13.17
N LEU A 266 -24.85 8.39 12.48
CA LEU A 266 -24.89 9.86 12.62
C LEU A 266 -25.75 10.22 13.84
N GLU A 267 -25.34 11.24 14.58
CA GLU A 267 -26.22 11.81 15.61
C GLU A 267 -27.43 12.46 14.92
N LYS A 268 -28.62 12.30 15.50
CA LYS A 268 -29.82 13.02 15.09
C LYS A 268 -29.85 14.38 15.77
#